data_AF-A0A439D347-F1
#
_entry.id   AF-A0A439D347-F1
#
_cell.length_a   1.000
_cell.length_b   1.000
_cell.length_c   1.000
_cell.angle_alpha   90.00
_cell.angle_beta   90.00
_cell.angle_gamma   90.00
#
_symmetry.space_group_name_H-M   'P 1'
#
loop_
_entity.id
_entity.type
_entity.pdbx_description
1 polymer ?
#
loop_
_entity_poly.entity_id
_entity_poly.type
_entity_poly.pdbx_seq_one_letter_code
_entity_poly.pdbx_strand_id
1 'polypeptide(L)'
;ADGDDGEGEALAARILWRVEFDWAGEARSKIALLLSAPAKWHANDGKASLAGLSRMFDELLREGREPLEAVKIVVALIVGDGKA
;
A
#
# COMPACT_ATOMS: atom_id res chain seq x y z
N ALA A 1 -17.57 2.43 -28.97
CA ALA A 1 -16.34 3.19 -28.72
C ALA A 1 -15.66 2.51 -27.56
N ASP A 2 -14.40 2.14 -27.75
CA ASP A 2 -13.53 1.44 -26.80
C ASP A 2 -13.60 2.03 -25.39
N GLY A 3 -13.60 1.14 -24.40
CA GLY A 3 -13.51 1.50 -22.98
C GLY A 3 -12.92 0.35 -22.17
N ASP A 4 -11.99 -0.40 -22.76
CA ASP A 4 -11.13 -1.35 -22.04
C ASP A 4 -9.77 -0.68 -21.80
N ASP A 5 -9.79 0.41 -21.03
CA ASP A 5 -8.59 1.16 -20.67
C ASP A 5 -7.84 0.45 -19.54
N GLY A 6 -7.15 -0.65 -19.84
CA GLY A 6 -6.03 -1.17 -19.02
C GLY A 6 -6.30 -1.51 -17.54
N GLU A 7 -7.56 -1.49 -17.07
CA GLU A 7 -7.94 -1.71 -15.67
C GLU A 7 -7.53 -3.10 -15.16
N GLY A 8 -7.36 -4.06 -16.07
CA GLY A 8 -6.87 -5.41 -15.78
C GLY A 8 -5.35 -5.57 -15.65
N GLU A 9 -4.55 -4.50 -15.79
CA GLU A 9 -3.08 -4.59 -15.86
C GLU A 9 -2.32 -3.69 -14.87
N ALA A 10 -3.00 -2.91 -14.04
CA ALA A 10 -2.35 -1.99 -13.12
C ALA A 10 -2.39 -2.49 -11.66
N LEU A 11 -1.28 -2.30 -10.94
CA LEU A 11 -1.28 -2.35 -9.48
C LEU A 11 -1.63 -0.97 -8.93
N ALA A 12 -2.67 -0.90 -8.10
CA ALA A 12 -3.07 0.33 -7.43
C ALA A 12 -2.63 0.32 -5.96
N ALA A 13 -1.99 1.41 -5.53
CA ALA A 13 -1.68 1.68 -4.13
C ALA A 13 -2.63 2.76 -3.59
N ARG A 14 -3.36 2.44 -2.53
CA ARG A 14 -4.33 3.35 -1.90
C ARG A 14 -3.95 3.59 -0.44
N ILE A 15 -3.92 4.86 -0.06
CA ILE A 15 -3.76 5.25 1.34
C ILE A 15 -5.14 5.30 1.99
N LEU A 16 -5.35 4.51 3.03
CA LEU A 16 -6.51 4.64 3.90
C LEU A 16 -6.06 5.42 5.14
N TRP A 17 -6.58 6.64 5.30
CA TRP A 17 -6.38 7.43 6.50
C TRP A 17 -7.68 7.48 7.31
N ARG A 18 -7.65 6.95 8.52
CA ARG A 18 -8.76 6.94 9.46
C ARG A 18 -8.43 7.82 10.66
N VAL A 19 -9.31 8.77 10.94
CA VAL A 19 -9.29 9.55 12.16
C VAL A 19 -10.47 9.10 13.00
N GLU A 20 -10.17 8.52 14.16
CA GLU A 20 -11.16 8.02 15.11
C GLU A 20 -11.12 8.91 16.35
N PHE A 21 -12.27 9.18 16.97
CA PHE A 21 -12.34 9.91 18.23
C PHE A 21 -12.81 8.94 19.31
N ASP A 22 -12.17 8.96 20.47
CA ASP A 22 -12.71 8.28 21.63
C ASP A 22 -13.79 9.12 22.33
N TRP A 23 -14.37 8.55 23.39
CA TRP A 23 -15.45 9.19 24.13
C TRP A 23 -15.01 10.47 24.87
N ALA A 24 -13.71 10.69 25.07
CA ALA A 24 -13.16 11.92 25.65
C ALA A 24 -12.87 12.98 24.58
N GLY A 25 -13.03 12.65 23.30
CA GLY A 25 -12.74 13.53 22.17
C GLY A 25 -11.27 13.52 21.76
N GLU A 26 -10.45 12.60 22.27
CA GLU A 26 -9.07 12.45 21.81
C GLU A 26 -9.05 11.79 20.42
N ALA A 27 -8.35 12.44 19.48
CA ALA A 27 -8.22 11.94 18.13
C ALA A 27 -7.10 10.90 18.04
N ARG A 28 -7.40 9.77 17.39
CA ARG A 28 -6.44 8.73 17.00
C ARG A 28 -6.34 8.67 15.50
N SER A 29 -5.12 8.81 14.98
CA SER A 29 -4.81 8.68 13.58
C SER A 29 -4.34 7.26 13.27
N LYS A 30 -4.99 6.59 12.32
CA LYS A 30 -4.59 5.30 11.77
C LYS A 30 -4.40 5.46 10.27
N ILE A 31 -3.26 5.01 9.76
CA ILE A 31 -2.99 4.98 8.33
C ILE A 31 -2.66 3.55 7.90
N ALA A 32 -3.12 3.17 6.71
CA ALA A 32 -2.79 1.89 6.09
C ALA A 32 -2.53 2.08 4.60
N LEU A 33 -1.66 1.24 4.03
CA LEU A 33 -1.42 1.16 2.60
C LEU A 33 -2.05 -0.11 2.04
N LEU A 34 -3.07 0.07 1.21
CA LEU A 34 -3.80 -1.01 0.56
C LEU A 34 -3.29 -1.16 -0.87
N LEU A 35 -2.76 -2.35 -1.19
CA LEU A 35 -2.34 -2.70 -2.53
C LEU A 35 -3.39 -3.61 -3.17
N SER A 36 -3.80 -3.27 -4.39
CA SER A 36 -4.67 -4.13 -5.20
C SER A 36 -4.01 -4.39 -6.54
N ALA A 37 -3.77 -5.65 -6.86
CA ALA A 37 -3.24 -6.10 -8.13
C ALA A 37 -4.27 -6.99 -8.86
N PRO A 38 -4.16 -7.15 -10.19
CA PRO A 38 -5.01 -8.07 -10.92
C PRO A 38 -4.87 -9.50 -10.39
N ALA A 39 -5.98 -10.25 -10.33
CA ALA A 39 -6.00 -11.62 -9.79
C ALA A 39 -4.96 -12.55 -10.45
N LYS A 40 -4.71 -12.37 -11.75
CA LYS A 40 -3.68 -13.09 -12.52
C LYS A 40 -2.27 -12.94 -11.96
N TRP A 41 -1.95 -11.82 -11.30
CA TRP A 41 -0.62 -11.58 -10.72
C TRP A 41 -0.44 -12.32 -9.40
N HIS A 42 -1.50 -12.43 -8.59
CA HIS A 42 -1.47 -13.24 -7.38
C HIS A 42 -1.22 -14.73 -7.68
N ALA A 43 -1.76 -15.25 -8.79
CA ALA A 43 -1.51 -16.62 -9.22
C ALA A 43 -0.03 -16.90 -9.54
N ASN A 44 0.73 -15.87 -9.93
CA ASN A 44 2.15 -15.96 -10.25
C ASN A 44 3.06 -15.48 -9.09
N ASP A 45 2.49 -14.94 -8.01
CA ASP A 45 3.21 -14.47 -6.82
C ASP A 45 3.41 -15.63 -5.82
N GLY A 46 4.20 -16.63 -6.21
CA GLY A 46 4.44 -17.83 -5.39
C GLY A 46 5.09 -17.57 -4.03
N LYS A 47 5.58 -16.36 -3.76
CA LYS A 47 6.17 -15.94 -2.48
C LYS A 47 5.25 -15.03 -1.65
N ALA A 48 4.04 -14.72 -2.14
CA ALA A 48 3.15 -13.72 -1.56
C ALA A 48 3.82 -12.36 -1.33
N SER A 49 4.77 -12.00 -2.22
CA SER A 49 5.55 -10.77 -2.16
C SER A 49 4.69 -9.51 -2.23
N LEU A 50 3.58 -9.53 -2.98
CA LEU A 50 2.64 -8.41 -3.06
C LEU A 50 1.90 -8.18 -1.73
N ALA A 51 1.53 -9.26 -1.03
CA ALA A 51 0.93 -9.16 0.30
C ALA A 51 1.95 -8.67 1.35
N GLY A 52 3.23 -9.02 1.17
CA GLY A 52 4.31 -8.59 2.05
C GLY A 52 4.57 -7.07 2.03
N LEU A 53 4.29 -6.39 0.92
CA LEU A 53 4.53 -4.95 0.78
C LEU A 53 3.65 -4.10 1.71
N SER A 54 2.36 -4.46 1.89
CA SER A 54 1.50 -3.79 2.88
C SER A 54 2.00 -4.00 4.31
N ARG A 55 2.51 -5.20 4.62
CA ARG A 55 3.12 -5.47 5.93
C ARG A 55 4.39 -4.65 6.16
N MET A 56 5.23 -4.52 5.14
CA MET A 56 6.45 -3.70 5.22
C MET A 56 6.13 -2.21 5.46
N PHE A 57 5.04 -1.70 4.88
CA PHE A 57 4.55 -0.36 5.22
C PHE A 57 4.27 -0.21 6.72
N ASP A 58 3.54 -1.15 7.32
CA ASP A 58 3.24 -1.14 8.76
C ASP A 58 4.51 -1.23 9.61
N GLU A 59 5.49 -2.02 9.17
CA GLU A 59 6.79 -2.15 9.82
C GLU A 59 7.60 -0.83 9.77
N LEU A 60 7.62 -0.13 8.64
CA LEU A 60 8.27 1.19 8.51
C LEU A 60 7.66 2.23 9.46
N LEU A 61 6.34 2.26 9.59
CA LEU A 61 5.67 3.16 10.54
C LEU A 61 6.01 2.82 11.99
N ARG A 62 6.05 1.52 12.32
CA ARG A 62 6.44 1.03 13.65
C ARG A 62 7.90 1.39 13.99
N GLU A 63 8.76 1.46 12.99
CA GLU A 63 10.15 1.92 13.11
C GLU A 63 10.29 3.46 13.15
N GLY A 64 9.18 4.20 13.09
CA GLY A 64 9.14 5.65 13.23
C GLY A 64 9.32 6.42 11.93
N ARG A 65 9.21 5.78 10.76
CA ARG A 65 9.23 6.47 9.47
C ARG A 65 7.97 7.30 9.27
N GLU A 66 8.14 8.44 8.61
CA GLU A 66 7.02 9.31 8.27
C GLU A 66 6.12 8.63 7.21
N PRO A 67 4.78 8.74 7.31
CA PRO A 67 3.85 8.09 6.41
C PRO A 67 4.12 8.26 4.90
N LEU A 68 4.36 9.47 4.43
CA LEU A 68 4.62 9.71 3.01
C LEU A 68 5.97 9.13 2.58
N GLU A 69 6.99 9.15 3.45
CA GLU A 69 8.25 8.44 3.21
C GLU A 69 8.04 6.93 3.06
N ALA A 70 7.27 6.31 3.96
CA ALA A 70 6.97 4.88 3.92
C ALA A 70 6.22 4.49 2.62
N VAL A 71 5.27 5.32 2.17
CA VAL A 71 4.58 5.11 0.88
C VAL A 71 5.58 5.15 -0.28
N LYS A 72 6.49 6.13 -0.31
CA LYS A 72 7.50 6.26 -1.38
C LYS A 72 8.39 5.02 -1.47
N ILE A 73 8.83 4.49 -0.33
CA ILE A 73 9.66 3.28 -0.28
C ILE A 73 8.91 2.09 -0.89
N VAL A 74 7.65 1.87 -0.49
CA VAL A 74 6.84 0.75 -1.02
C VAL A 74 6.59 0.91 -2.52
N VAL A 75 6.26 2.12 -2.99
CA VAL A 75 6.05 2.40 -4.42
C VAL A 75 7.33 2.18 -5.23
N ALA A 76 8.49 2.62 -4.74
CA ALA A 76 9.77 2.38 -5.40
C ALA A 76 10.07 0.87 -5.55
N LEU A 77 9.70 0.06 -4.56
CA LEU A 77 9.85 -1.39 -4.63
C LEU A 77 8.89 -2.04 -5.63
N ILE A 78 7.67 -1.52 -5.77
CA ILE A 78 6.70 -1.99 -6.79
C ILE A 78 7.19 -1.67 -8.20
N VAL A 79 7.72 -0.46 -8.42
CA VAL A 79 8.22 -0.02 -9.73
C VAL A 79 9.52 -0.75 -10.12
N GLY A 80 10.19 -1.39 -9.15
CA GLY A 80 11.49 -2.02 -9.37
C GLY A 80 12.66 -1.02 -9.36
N ASP A 81 12.42 0.19 -8.86
CA ASP A 81 13.41 1.28 -8.83
C ASP A 81 14.48 1.09 -7.75
N GLY A 82 14.31 0.12 -6.83
CA GLY A 82 15.38 -0.58 -6.11
C GLY A 82 16.44 0.26 -5.37
N LYS A 83 16.28 1.57 -5.29
CA LYS A 83 17.11 2.51 -4.56
C LYS A 83 16.25 3.10 -3.45
N ALA A 84 16.12 2.33 -2.37
CA ALA A 84 15.72 2.85 -1.07
C ALA A 84 16.95 3.41 -0.36
#